data_AF-A0AB34KZV7-F1
#
_entry.id   AF-A0AB34KZV7-F1
#
_cell.length_a   1.000
_cell.length_b   1.000
_cell.length_c   1.000
_cell.angle_alpha   90.00
_cell.angle_beta   90.00
_cell.angle_gamma   90.00
#
_symmetry.space_group_name_H-M   'P 1'
#
loop_
_entity.id
_entity.type
_entity.pdbx_description
1 polymer ?
#
loop_
_entity_poly.entity_id
_entity_poly.type
_entity_poly.pdbx_seq_one_letter_code
_entity_poly.pdbx_strand_id
1 'polypeptide(L)'
;MSSESLAMTRRTMGPELAKLAEEHMKHDLQQSDRDALQKAARTVSTHASVGSLLGLALGTFLAFRLRSNRTALFKAFQHAEQPTAVRFASGKETPLPDLRSAMKPSALGDVATYCLLGGGGLFFGGETGLLTGTFRARQQIGADRDGRDRIQRAFRRFQADALRRQAKLLEEEDKGSILGL
;
A
#
# COMPACT_ATOMS: atom_id res chain seq x y z
N MET A 1 -18.73 -13.52 14.43
CA MET A 1 -17.28 -13.74 14.68
C MET A 1 -16.67 -12.37 14.93
N SER A 2 -16.56 -11.97 16.20
CA SER A 2 -16.31 -10.58 16.57
C SER A 2 -14.81 -10.26 16.49
N SER A 3 -14.50 -8.99 16.28
CA SER A 3 -13.16 -8.40 16.21
C SER A 3 -12.18 -8.85 17.30
N GLU A 4 -12.66 -9.39 18.42
CA GLU A 4 -11.86 -9.95 19.50
C GLU A 4 -11.12 -11.23 19.11
N SER A 5 -11.75 -12.15 18.37
CA SER A 5 -11.08 -13.37 17.89
C SER A 5 -9.94 -13.01 16.92
N LEU A 6 -10.18 -12.08 15.97
CA LEU A 6 -9.14 -11.55 15.06
C LEU A 6 -8.01 -10.80 15.80
N ALA A 7 -8.34 -10.04 16.84
CA ALA A 7 -7.36 -9.32 17.65
C ALA A 7 -6.53 -10.27 18.52
N MET A 8 -7.14 -11.33 19.04
CA MET A 8 -6.46 -12.38 19.81
C MET A 8 -5.54 -13.19 18.90
N THR A 9 -6.01 -13.65 17.73
CA THR A 9 -5.19 -14.33 16.71
C THR A 9 -3.97 -13.50 16.33
N ARG A 10 -4.13 -12.17 16.12
CA ARG A 10 -3.02 -11.29 15.77
C ARG A 10 -2.01 -11.13 16.92
N ARG A 11 -2.46 -11.06 18.18
CA ARG A 11 -1.59 -10.89 19.35
C ARG A 11 -0.83 -12.15 19.74
N THR A 12 -1.47 -13.33 19.66
CA THR A 12 -0.86 -14.59 20.10
C THR A 12 -0.08 -15.29 18.98
N MET A 13 -0.56 -15.24 17.73
CA MET A 13 0.11 -15.97 16.65
C MET A 13 1.33 -15.26 16.08
N GLY A 14 1.41 -13.93 16.11
CA GLY A 14 2.56 -13.21 15.57
C GLY A 14 3.90 -13.68 16.17
N PRO A 15 4.05 -13.66 17.51
CA PRO A 15 5.27 -14.11 18.17
C PRO A 15 5.53 -15.62 18.03
N GLU A 16 4.50 -16.47 18.06
CA GLU A 16 4.65 -17.92 17.87
C GLU A 16 5.09 -18.27 16.44
N LEU A 17 4.47 -17.66 15.42
CA LEU A 17 4.84 -17.87 14.02
C LEU A 17 6.25 -17.35 13.74
N ALA A 18 6.67 -16.27 14.39
CA ALA A 18 8.04 -15.78 14.30
C ALA A 18 9.05 -16.78 14.89
N LYS A 19 8.75 -17.38 16.05
CA LYS A 19 9.57 -18.45 16.64
C LYS A 19 9.64 -19.67 15.73
N LEU A 20 8.49 -20.10 15.20
CA LEU A 20 8.42 -21.24 14.28
C LEU A 20 9.24 -20.98 13.01
N ALA A 21 9.14 -19.77 12.43
CA ALA A 21 9.94 -19.38 11.29
C ALA A 21 11.45 -19.41 11.61
N GLU A 22 11.85 -18.91 12.79
CA GLU A 22 13.23 -18.94 13.25
C GLU A 22 13.77 -20.37 13.43
N GLU A 23 12.95 -21.29 13.96
CA GLU A 23 13.30 -22.72 14.07
C GLU A 23 13.54 -23.34 12.69
N HIS A 24 12.62 -23.16 11.74
CA HIS A 24 12.82 -23.65 10.36
C HIS A 24 14.05 -23.01 9.68
N MET A 25 14.31 -21.72 9.92
CA MET A 25 15.51 -21.06 9.40
C MET A 25 16.81 -21.63 9.97
N LYS A 26 16.82 -22.08 11.23
CA LYS A 26 17.99 -22.69 11.87
C LYS A 26 18.19 -24.15 11.46
N HIS A 27 17.12 -24.92 11.39
CA HIS A 27 17.20 -26.38 11.22
C HIS A 27 17.13 -26.84 9.77
N ASP A 28 16.36 -26.15 8.91
CA ASP A 28 16.16 -26.60 7.52
C ASP A 28 17.07 -25.89 6.50
N LEU A 29 17.73 -24.79 6.89
CA LEU A 29 18.53 -23.97 5.99
C LEU A 29 20.02 -23.96 6.35
N GLN A 30 20.86 -23.85 5.32
CA GLN A 30 22.28 -23.57 5.49
C GLN A 30 22.51 -22.07 5.74
N GLN A 31 23.72 -21.71 6.18
CA GLN A 31 24.07 -20.30 6.39
C GLN A 31 23.99 -19.50 5.08
N SER A 32 24.46 -20.07 3.97
CA SER A 32 24.36 -19.47 2.63
C SER A 32 22.91 -19.19 2.22
N ASP A 33 21.99 -20.10 2.51
CA ASP A 33 20.56 -19.94 2.20
C ASP A 33 19.95 -18.80 3.03
N ARG A 34 20.31 -18.70 4.32
CA ARG A 34 19.88 -17.61 5.21
C ARG A 34 20.40 -16.25 4.73
N ASP A 35 21.67 -16.18 4.35
CA ASP A 35 22.28 -14.95 3.85
C ASP A 35 21.63 -14.51 2.52
N ALA A 36 21.29 -15.48 1.66
CA ALA A 36 20.56 -15.23 0.42
C ALA A 36 19.16 -14.67 0.68
N LEU A 37 18.41 -15.25 1.63
CA LEU A 37 17.10 -14.75 2.06
C LEU A 37 17.20 -13.35 2.67
N GLN A 38 18.20 -13.09 3.52
CA GLN A 38 18.40 -11.77 4.12
C GLN A 38 18.71 -10.71 3.06
N LYS A 39 19.59 -11.04 2.11
CA LYS A 39 19.93 -10.13 1.00
C LYS A 39 18.74 -9.90 0.07
N ALA A 40 17.94 -10.94 -0.20
CA ALA A 40 16.69 -10.82 -0.94
C ALA A 40 15.69 -9.89 -0.21
N ALA A 41 15.48 -10.07 1.09
CA ALA A 41 14.61 -9.23 1.89
C ALA A 41 15.07 -7.76 1.90
N ARG A 42 16.39 -7.53 2.05
CA ARG A 42 16.97 -6.18 1.93
C ARG A 42 16.71 -5.58 0.55
N THR A 43 16.87 -6.36 -0.52
CA THR A 43 16.59 -5.90 -1.89
C THR A 43 15.14 -5.47 -2.06
N VAL A 44 14.19 -6.27 -1.57
CA VAL A 44 12.76 -5.91 -1.59
C VAL A 44 12.51 -4.62 -0.82
N SER A 45 13.04 -4.51 0.40
CA SER A 45 12.90 -3.32 1.24
C SER A 45 13.50 -2.09 0.58
N THR A 46 14.71 -2.17 0.03
CA THR A 46 15.36 -1.05 -0.67
C THR A 46 14.54 -0.58 -1.86
N HIS A 47 14.06 -1.50 -2.70
CA HIS A 47 13.23 -1.12 -3.85
C HIS A 47 11.89 -0.51 -3.41
N ALA A 48 11.22 -1.08 -2.40
CA ALA A 48 9.99 -0.53 -1.87
C ALA A 48 10.21 0.88 -1.27
N SER A 49 11.30 1.09 -0.54
CA SER A 49 11.66 2.40 0.02
C SER A 49 11.98 3.44 -1.06
N VAL A 50 12.78 3.06 -2.06
CA VAL A 50 13.10 3.95 -3.19
C VAL A 50 11.84 4.28 -3.99
N GLY A 51 11.02 3.28 -4.29
CA GLY A 51 9.74 3.46 -4.99
C GLY A 51 8.80 4.38 -4.21
N SER A 52 8.67 4.16 -2.90
CA SER A 52 7.88 5.01 -1.99
C SER A 52 8.33 6.46 -2.01
N LEU A 53 9.65 6.70 -1.91
CA LEU A 53 10.22 8.04 -1.93
C LEU A 53 9.97 8.75 -3.27
N LEU A 54 10.21 8.05 -4.38
CA LEU A 54 9.94 8.57 -5.73
C LEU A 54 8.46 8.87 -5.93
N GLY A 55 7.59 7.96 -5.47
CA GLY A 55 6.15 8.11 -5.55
C GLY A 55 5.63 9.30 -4.75
N LEU A 56 6.11 9.48 -3.51
CA LEU A 56 5.79 10.65 -2.68
C LEU A 56 6.28 11.94 -3.33
N ALA A 57 7.51 11.96 -3.85
CA ALA A 57 8.08 13.13 -4.51
C ALA A 57 7.26 13.52 -5.74
N LEU A 58 6.94 12.55 -6.61
CA LEU A 58 6.12 12.77 -7.80
C LEU A 58 4.69 13.21 -7.45
N GLY A 59 4.07 12.56 -6.46
CA GLY A 59 2.74 12.91 -5.97
C GLY A 59 2.67 14.33 -5.40
N THR A 60 3.67 14.71 -4.61
CA THR A 60 3.78 16.07 -4.05
C THR A 60 4.02 17.10 -5.15
N PHE A 61 4.86 16.78 -6.14
CA PHE A 61 5.09 17.64 -7.31
C PHE A 61 3.80 17.84 -8.12
N LEU A 62 3.03 16.78 -8.37
CA LEU A 62 1.74 16.84 -9.06
C LEU A 62 0.72 17.67 -8.27
N ALA A 63 0.68 17.53 -6.95
CA ALA A 63 -0.18 18.34 -6.09
C ALA A 63 0.15 19.83 -6.21
N PHE A 64 1.45 20.18 -6.13
CA PHE A 64 1.91 21.54 -6.32
C PHE A 64 1.57 22.10 -7.71
N ARG A 65 1.77 21.28 -8.76
CA ARG A 65 1.44 21.64 -10.15
C ARG A 65 -0.05 21.91 -10.32
N LEU A 66 -0.91 21.04 -9.78
CA LEU A 66 -2.36 21.16 -9.87
C LEU A 66 -2.87 22.40 -9.13
N ARG A 67 -2.37 22.65 -7.92
CA ARG A 67 -2.70 23.86 -7.13
C ARG A 67 -2.31 25.13 -7.89
N SER A 68 -1.10 25.16 -8.44
CA SER A 68 -0.60 26.29 -9.23
C SER A 68 -1.49 26.56 -10.45
N ASN A 69 -1.85 25.51 -11.19
CA ASN A 69 -2.73 25.61 -12.36
C ASN A 69 -4.14 26.10 -11.98
N ARG A 70 -4.73 25.57 -10.90
CA ARG A 70 -6.04 26.02 -10.42
C ARG A 70 -6.03 27.49 -10.02
N THR A 71 -4.96 27.94 -9.37
CA THR A 71 -4.79 29.35 -8.99
C THR A 71 -4.65 30.25 -10.20
N ALA A 72 -3.86 29.85 -11.19
CA ALA A 72 -3.70 30.58 -12.45
C ALA A 72 -5.03 30.68 -13.22
N LEU A 73 -5.77 29.57 -13.29
CA LEU A 73 -7.09 29.51 -13.92
C LEU A 73 -8.08 30.46 -13.22
N PHE A 74 -8.15 30.43 -11.89
CA PHE A 74 -9.02 31.31 -11.12
C PHE A 74 -8.70 32.80 -11.36
N LYS A 75 -7.42 33.17 -11.37
CA LYS A 75 -6.98 34.54 -11.68
C LYS A 75 -7.40 34.97 -13.09
N ALA A 76 -7.22 34.09 -14.08
CA ALA A 76 -7.66 34.37 -15.44
C ALA A 76 -9.18 34.62 -15.52
N PHE A 77 -10.00 33.81 -14.85
CA PHE A 77 -11.45 33.99 -14.81
C PHE A 77 -11.92 35.21 -14.00
N GLN A 78 -11.13 35.64 -13.01
CA GLN A 78 -11.43 36.83 -12.22
C GLN A 78 -11.25 38.11 -13.05
N HIS A 79 -10.24 38.14 -13.92
CA HIS A 79 -9.89 39.30 -14.73
C HIS A 79 -10.48 39.28 -16.15
N ALA A 80 -11.05 38.15 -16.59
CA ALA A 80 -11.76 38.06 -17.86
C ALA A 80 -13.19 38.60 -17.76
N GLU A 81 -13.66 39.27 -18.82
CA GLU A 81 -15.07 39.63 -18.99
C GLU A 81 -15.91 38.35 -19.07
N GLN A 82 -16.92 38.23 -18.22
CA GLN A 82 -17.75 37.03 -18.16
C GLN A 82 -19.08 37.24 -18.91
N PRO A 83 -19.53 36.25 -19.70
CA PRO A 83 -20.83 36.30 -20.34
C PRO A 83 -21.93 36.29 -19.27
N THR A 84 -22.77 37.32 -19.26
CA THR A 84 -23.85 37.50 -18.27
C THR A 84 -25.16 36.85 -18.70
N ALA A 85 -25.37 36.68 -20.00
CA ALA A 85 -26.57 36.04 -20.56
C ALA A 85 -26.26 35.31 -21.87
N VAL A 86 -27.02 34.26 -22.15
CA VAL A 86 -27.04 33.58 -23.46
C VAL A 86 -28.34 33.95 -24.17
N ARG A 87 -28.21 34.43 -25.41
CA ARG A 87 -29.33 34.61 -26.34
C ARG A 87 -29.53 33.35 -27.17
N PHE A 88 -30.68 32.72 -27.04
CA PHE A 88 -31.08 31.62 -27.92
C PHE A 88 -31.55 32.17 -29.27
N ALA A 89 -31.48 31.34 -30.32
CA ALA A 89 -31.95 31.71 -31.66
C ALA A 89 -33.43 32.14 -31.70
N SER A 90 -34.22 31.69 -30.71
CA SER A 90 -35.62 32.09 -30.49
C SER A 90 -35.79 33.50 -29.89
N GLY A 91 -34.70 34.23 -29.64
CA GLY A 91 -34.71 35.56 -29.02
C GLY A 91 -34.82 35.55 -27.49
N LYS A 92 -35.03 34.39 -26.86
CA LYS A 92 -35.05 34.25 -25.40
C LYS A 92 -33.65 34.45 -24.82
N GLU A 93 -33.54 35.31 -23.81
CA GLU A 93 -32.33 35.46 -22.99
C GLU A 93 -32.44 34.64 -21.71
N THR A 94 -31.33 34.04 -21.27
CA THR A 94 -31.23 33.38 -19.97
C THR A 94 -29.95 33.82 -19.27
N PRO A 95 -30.04 34.30 -18.01
CA PRO A 95 -28.85 34.74 -17.27
C PRO A 95 -27.96 33.55 -16.95
N LEU A 96 -26.64 33.76 -17.03
CA LEU A 96 -25.66 32.75 -16.63
C LEU A 96 -25.35 32.88 -15.14
N PRO A 97 -25.21 31.76 -14.41
CA PRO A 97 -24.80 31.79 -13.02
C PRO A 97 -23.34 32.23 -12.89
N ASP A 98 -23.02 33.00 -11.84
CA ASP A 98 -21.64 33.35 -11.52
C ASP A 98 -20.86 32.10 -11.03
N LEU A 99 -19.87 31.69 -11.81
CA LEU A 99 -19.04 30.51 -11.55
C LEU A 99 -17.84 30.81 -10.64
N ARG A 100 -17.57 32.06 -10.28
CA ARG A 100 -16.39 32.46 -9.46
C ARG A 100 -16.39 31.78 -8.10
N SER A 101 -17.55 31.66 -7.47
CA SER A 101 -17.71 31.01 -6.16
C SER A 101 -17.33 29.53 -6.20
N ALA A 102 -17.71 28.82 -7.27
CA ALA A 102 -17.45 27.40 -7.45
C ALA A 102 -15.97 27.10 -7.79
N MET A 103 -15.29 28.01 -8.50
CA MET A 103 -13.90 27.81 -8.92
C MET A 103 -12.86 28.30 -7.92
N LYS A 104 -13.29 29.02 -6.87
CA LYS A 104 -12.38 29.58 -5.85
C LYS A 104 -11.50 28.48 -5.24
N PRO A 105 -10.16 28.66 -5.21
CA PRO A 105 -9.28 27.76 -4.48
C PRO A 105 -9.67 27.71 -3.00
N SER A 106 -9.62 26.51 -2.39
CA SER A 106 -9.99 26.31 -0.99
C SER A 106 -8.91 25.55 -0.24
N ALA A 107 -8.68 25.92 1.02
CA ALA A 107 -7.68 25.28 1.86
C ALA A 107 -7.95 23.79 2.07
N LEU A 108 -9.22 23.41 2.26
CA LEU A 108 -9.61 22.01 2.39
C LEU A 108 -9.34 21.21 1.10
N GLY A 109 -9.59 21.81 -0.06
CA GLY A 109 -9.27 21.21 -1.35
C GLY A 109 -7.77 21.02 -1.55
N ASP A 110 -6.96 21.99 -1.10
CA ASP A 110 -5.51 21.87 -1.13
C ASP A 110 -5.03 20.73 -0.23
N VAL A 111 -5.51 20.64 1.02
CA VAL A 111 -5.19 19.53 1.93
C VAL A 111 -5.56 18.19 1.30
N ALA A 112 -6.78 18.06 0.79
CA ALA A 112 -7.22 16.83 0.11
C ALA A 112 -6.31 16.49 -1.08
N THR A 113 -5.89 17.49 -1.87
CA THR A 113 -4.99 17.30 -3.01
C THR A 113 -3.64 16.74 -2.59
N TYR A 114 -3.01 17.32 -1.57
CA TYR A 114 -1.72 16.83 -1.07
C TYR A 114 -1.83 15.46 -0.39
N CYS A 115 -2.90 15.20 0.35
CA CYS A 115 -3.13 13.90 0.97
C CYS A 115 -3.37 12.81 -0.10
N LEU A 116 -4.23 13.06 -1.09
CA LEU A 116 -4.56 12.08 -2.11
C LEU A 116 -3.40 11.84 -3.08
N LEU A 117 -2.76 12.90 -3.58
CA LEU A 117 -1.66 12.74 -4.53
C LEU A 117 -0.35 12.36 -3.84
N GLY A 118 -0.04 12.94 -2.67
CA GLY A 118 1.14 12.57 -1.89
C GLY A 118 1.02 11.16 -1.30
N GLY A 119 -0.08 10.87 -0.62
CA GLY A 119 -0.35 9.54 -0.04
C GLY A 119 -0.58 8.48 -1.11
N GLY A 120 -1.35 8.79 -2.15
CA GLY A 120 -1.53 7.90 -3.31
C GLY A 120 -0.23 7.66 -4.06
N GLY A 121 0.59 8.70 -4.23
CA GLY A 121 1.93 8.59 -4.83
C GLY A 121 2.85 7.71 -4.00
N LEU A 122 2.89 7.90 -2.67
CA LEU A 122 3.65 7.05 -1.75
C LEU A 122 3.23 5.58 -1.89
N PHE A 123 1.93 5.30 -1.84
CA PHE A 123 1.40 3.93 -1.97
C PHE A 123 1.74 3.33 -3.34
N PHE A 124 1.42 4.03 -4.43
CA PHE A 124 1.66 3.55 -5.79
C PHE A 124 3.16 3.30 -6.06
N GLY A 125 4.01 4.21 -5.60
CA GLY A 125 5.46 4.07 -5.68
C GLY A 125 5.97 2.91 -4.82
N GLY A 126 5.44 2.75 -3.61
CA GLY A 126 5.77 1.65 -2.70
C GLY A 126 5.43 0.27 -3.26
N GLU A 127 4.21 0.10 -3.78
CA GLU A 127 3.77 -1.15 -4.41
C GLU A 127 4.58 -1.46 -5.68
N THR A 128 4.86 -0.44 -6.51
CA THR A 128 5.73 -0.63 -7.70
C THR A 128 7.15 -1.03 -7.29
N GLY A 129 7.69 -0.39 -6.24
CA GLY A 129 8.96 -0.77 -5.63
C GLY A 129 8.95 -2.19 -5.08
N LEU A 130 7.88 -2.59 -4.38
CA LEU A 130 7.69 -3.93 -3.85
C LEU A 130 7.68 -4.98 -4.97
N LEU A 131 6.95 -4.73 -6.06
CA LEU A 131 6.88 -5.61 -7.22
C LEU A 131 8.24 -5.78 -7.89
N THR A 132 8.93 -4.67 -8.18
CA THR A 132 10.26 -4.71 -8.81
C THR A 132 11.31 -5.34 -7.90
N GLY A 133 11.28 -5.03 -6.61
CA GLY A 133 12.12 -5.64 -5.59
C GLY A 133 11.89 -7.14 -5.47
N THR A 134 10.63 -7.59 -5.48
CA THR A 134 10.26 -9.01 -5.45
C THR A 134 10.75 -9.74 -6.69
N PHE A 135 10.60 -9.14 -7.87
CA PHE A 135 11.14 -9.70 -9.11
C PHE A 135 12.66 -9.87 -9.04
N ARG A 136 13.38 -8.85 -8.57
CA ARG A 136 14.84 -8.90 -8.43
C ARG A 136 15.28 -9.91 -7.37
N ALA A 137 14.61 -9.94 -6.22
CA ALA A 137 14.85 -10.91 -5.15
C ALA A 137 14.65 -12.35 -5.63
N ARG A 138 13.60 -12.60 -6.42
CA ARG A 138 13.36 -13.92 -7.05
C ARG A 138 14.49 -14.35 -7.96
N GLN A 139 15.00 -13.45 -8.80
CA GLN A 139 16.17 -13.74 -9.64
C GLN A 139 17.39 -14.08 -8.79
N GLN A 140 17.61 -13.35 -7.69
CA GLN A 140 18.75 -13.56 -6.82
C GLN A 140 18.69 -14.92 -6.10
N ILE A 141 17.54 -15.30 -5.55
CA ILE A 141 17.35 -16.62 -4.92
C ILE A 141 17.44 -17.73 -5.97
N GLY A 142 16.96 -17.50 -7.19
CA GLY A 142 16.96 -18.48 -8.27
C GLY A 142 18.31 -18.75 -8.92
N ALA A 143 19.37 -18.00 -8.58
CA ALA A 143 20.71 -18.19 -9.13
C ALA A 143 21.37 -19.51 -8.65
N ASP A 144 21.09 -19.93 -7.41
CA ASP A 144 21.48 -21.24 -6.87
C ASP A 144 20.26 -22.17 -6.89
N ARG A 145 20.30 -23.20 -7.74
CA ARG A 145 19.19 -24.15 -7.89
C ARG A 145 19.01 -25.02 -6.65
N ASP A 146 20.10 -25.46 -6.04
CA ASP A 146 20.04 -26.34 -4.87
C ASP A 146 19.59 -25.57 -3.63
N GLY A 147 20.11 -24.35 -3.45
CA GLY A 147 19.66 -23.43 -2.40
C GLY A 147 18.19 -23.07 -2.53
N ARG A 148 17.73 -22.77 -3.76
CA ARG A 148 16.31 -22.52 -4.03
C ARG A 148 15.43 -23.70 -3.61
N ASP A 149 15.82 -24.94 -3.92
CA ASP A 149 15.03 -26.12 -3.59
C ASP A 149 15.03 -26.42 -2.08
N ARG A 150 16.12 -26.11 -1.37
CA ARG A 150 16.13 -26.16 0.11
C ARG A 150 15.21 -25.11 0.71
N ILE A 151 15.31 -23.86 0.26
CA ILE A 151 14.45 -22.75 0.70
C ILE A 151 12.98 -23.07 0.46
N GLN A 152 12.63 -23.60 -0.71
CA GLN A 152 11.24 -23.93 -1.03
C GLN A 152 10.70 -25.06 -0.15
N ARG A 153 11.52 -26.08 0.14
CA ARG A 153 11.13 -27.18 1.05
C ARG A 153 10.94 -26.68 2.48
N ALA A 154 11.88 -25.89 3.00
CA ALA A 154 11.79 -25.27 4.33
C ALA A 154 10.52 -24.41 4.44
N PHE A 155 10.24 -23.60 3.42
CA PHE A 155 9.04 -22.76 3.39
C PHE A 155 7.74 -23.56 3.40
N ARG A 156 7.66 -24.67 2.63
CA ARG A 156 6.49 -25.55 2.65
C ARG A 156 6.28 -26.23 4.00
N ARG A 157 7.36 -26.65 4.68
CA ARG A 157 7.29 -27.22 6.04
C ARG A 157 6.77 -26.18 7.04
N PHE A 158 7.35 -24.99 7.02
CA PHE A 158 6.87 -23.86 7.82
C PHE A 158 5.38 -23.58 7.60
N GLN A 159 4.92 -23.52 6.34
CA GLN A 159 3.49 -23.31 6.04
C GLN A 159 2.61 -24.41 6.61
N ALA A 160 3.01 -25.68 6.48
CA ALA A 160 2.26 -26.80 7.02
C ALA A 160 2.16 -26.70 8.56
N ASP A 161 3.26 -26.36 9.23
CA ASP A 161 3.29 -26.25 10.70
C ASP A 161 2.55 -25.01 11.20
N ALA A 162 2.62 -23.89 10.47
CA ALA A 162 1.83 -22.70 10.74
C ALA A 162 0.32 -22.99 10.63
N LEU A 163 -0.11 -23.71 9.60
CA LEU A 163 -1.51 -24.10 9.41
C LEU A 163 -1.98 -25.09 10.48
N ARG A 164 -1.15 -26.07 10.86
CA ARG A 164 -1.45 -26.99 11.97
C ARG A 164 -1.61 -26.24 13.29
N ARG A 165 -0.78 -25.22 13.51
CA ARG A 165 -0.88 -24.39 14.73
C ARG A 165 -2.15 -23.54 14.72
N GLN A 166 -2.50 -22.97 13.57
CA GLN A 166 -3.77 -22.26 13.38
C GLN A 166 -4.98 -23.15 13.66
N ALA A 167 -4.99 -24.37 13.12
CA ALA A 167 -6.06 -25.34 13.36
C ALA A 167 -6.18 -25.71 14.84
N LYS A 168 -5.06 -25.98 15.53
CA LYS A 168 -5.07 -26.29 16.97
C LYS A 168 -5.66 -25.16 17.81
N LEU A 169 -5.31 -23.91 17.51
CA LEU A 169 -5.84 -22.76 18.23
C LEU A 169 -7.35 -22.59 17.99
N LEU A 170 -7.83 -22.85 16.78
CA LEU A 170 -9.26 -22.86 16.49
C LEU A 170 -10.00 -24.00 17.20
N GLU A 171 -9.40 -25.18 17.31
CA GLU A 171 -9.97 -26.31 18.07
C GLU A 171 -10.00 -26.04 19.58
N GLU A 172 -9.00 -25.33 20.13
CA GLU A 172 -8.97 -24.92 21.54
C GLU A 172 -10.02 -23.85 21.83
N GLU A 173 -10.24 -22.90 20.91
CA GLU A 173 -11.31 -21.90 20.98
C GLU A 173 -12.70 -22.55 20.93
N ASP A 174 -12.90 -23.51 20.01
CA ASP A 174 -14.15 -24.26 19.87
C ASP A 174 -14.44 -25.11 21.13
N LYS A 175 -13.43 -25.82 21.68
CA LYS A 175 -13.58 -26.56 22.94
C LYS A 175 -13.85 -25.66 24.14
N GLY A 176 -13.21 -24.48 24.19
CA GLY A 176 -13.49 -23.46 25.21
C GLY A 176 -14.91 -22.90 25.10
N SER A 177 -15.41 -22.72 23.88
CA SER A 177 -16.78 -22.29 23.60
C SER A 177 -17.83 -23.37 23.91
N ILE A 178 -17.51 -24.66 23.72
CA ILE A 178 -18.40 -25.80 24.02
C ILE A 178 -18.45 -26.09 25.54
N LEU A 179 -17.41 -25.69 26.29
CA LEU A 179 -17.33 -25.82 27.74
C LEU A 179 -17.83 -24.59 28.52
N GLY A 180 -18.38 -23.57 27.85
CA GLY A 180 -18.87 -22.34 28.50
C GLY A 180 -20.06 -22.60 29.43
N LEU A 181 -20.19 -21.98 30.61
CA LEU A 181 -19.57 -20.74 31.13
C LEU A 181 -19.44 -19.61 30.10
#